data_AF-A0A0F8VWJ9-F1
#
_entry.id   AF-A0A0F8VWJ9-F1
#
_cell.length_a   1.000
_cell.length_b   1.000
_cell.length_c   1.000
_cell.angle_alpha   90.00
_cell.angle_beta   90.00
_cell.angle_gamma   90.00
#
_symmetry.space_group_name_H-M   'P 1'
#
loop_
_entity.id
_entity.type
_entity.pdbx_description
1 polymer ?
#
loop_
_entity_poly.entity_id
_entity_poly.type
_entity_poly.pdbx_seq_one_letter_code
_entity_poly.pdbx_strand_id
1 'polypeptide(L)'
;MIEYIILVFFFIIAFVEIFAEFKENEKIIYVTKPFVMPLLILFYIFGVIESGSIAQVDWFIVIALIGGWGGDIFLMLKNEDKW
;
A
#
# COMPACT_ATOMS: atom_id res chain seq x y z
N MET A 1 1.51 18.10 -6.22
CA MET A 1 1.66 17.55 -7.59
C MET A 1 2.05 16.06 -7.59
N ILE A 2 3.05 15.63 -6.80
CA ILE A 2 3.52 14.22 -6.81
C ILE A 2 2.61 13.25 -6.05
N GLU A 3 2.00 13.70 -4.96
CA GLU A 3 0.96 13.02 -4.20
C GLU A 3 -0.24 12.63 -5.08
N TYR A 4 -0.67 13.47 -6.03
CA TYR A 4 -1.75 13.11 -6.96
C TYR A 4 -1.35 11.98 -7.91
N ILE A 5 -0.10 11.95 -8.37
CA ILE A 5 0.42 10.86 -9.19
C ILE A 5 0.40 9.56 -8.37
N ILE A 6 0.90 9.59 -7.14
CA ILE A 6 0.88 8.46 -6.22
C ILE A 6 -0.56 7.97 -5.97
N LEU A 7 -1.51 8.90 -5.80
CA LEU A 7 -2.92 8.59 -5.59
C LEU A 7 -3.55 7.89 -6.80
N VAL A 8 -3.23 8.34 -8.02
CA VAL A 8 -3.70 7.67 -9.25
C VAL A 8 -3.16 6.24 -9.32
N PHE A 9 -1.86 6.03 -9.05
CA PHE A 9 -1.29 4.69 -8.99
C PHE A 9 -1.92 3.84 -7.89
N PHE A 10 -2.17 4.42 -6.72
CA PHE A 10 -2.84 3.74 -5.62
C PHE A 10 -4.21 3.21 -6.04
N PHE A 11 -5.05 4.05 -6.66
CA PHE A 11 -6.36 3.60 -7.13
C PHE A 11 -6.25 2.53 -8.22
N ILE A 12 -5.35 2.67 -9.18
CA ILE A 12 -5.14 1.65 -10.21
C ILE A 12 -4.78 0.31 -9.58
N ILE A 13 -3.77 0.28 -8.69
CA ILE A 13 -3.34 -0.97 -8.05
C ILE A 13 -4.43 -1.52 -7.14
N ALA A 14 -5.12 -0.68 -6.36
CA ALA A 14 -6.21 -1.11 -5.50
C ALA A 14 -7.38 -1.71 -6.30
N PHE A 15 -7.74 -1.13 -7.46
CA PHE A 15 -8.77 -1.70 -8.33
C PHE A 15 -8.33 -3.05 -8.91
N VAL A 16 -7.07 -3.18 -9.33
CA VAL A 16 -6.53 -4.45 -9.83
C VAL A 16 -6.52 -5.51 -8.72
N GLU A 17 -6.09 -5.15 -7.51
CA GLU A 17 -6.10 -6.03 -6.34
C GLU A 17 -7.51 -6.52 -6.02
N ILE A 18 -8.49 -5.61 -5.91
CA ILE A 18 -9.89 -5.97 -5.62
C ILE A 18 -10.46 -6.87 -6.73
N PHE A 19 -10.14 -6.58 -7.99
CA PHE A 19 -10.59 -7.41 -9.10
C PHE A 19 -9.91 -8.79 -9.10
N ALA A 20 -8.64 -8.87 -8.69
CA ALA A 20 -7.91 -10.12 -8.55
C ALA A 20 -8.49 -10.99 -7.43
N GLU A 21 -8.79 -10.40 -6.26
CA GLU A 21 -9.52 -11.04 -5.16
C GLU A 21 -10.90 -11.55 -5.61
N PHE A 22 -11.66 -10.72 -6.35
CA PHE A 22 -12.96 -11.14 -6.90
C PHE A 22 -12.86 -12.31 -7.90
N LYS A 23 -11.72 -12.44 -8.58
CA LYS A 23 -11.44 -13.52 -9.54
C LYS A 23 -10.66 -14.68 -8.92
N GLU A 24 -10.35 -14.62 -7.63
CA GLU A 24 -9.48 -15.58 -6.94
C GLU A 24 -8.16 -15.81 -7.69
N ASN A 25 -7.62 -14.74 -8.31
CA ASN A 25 -6.39 -14.81 -9.09
C ASN A 25 -5.17 -14.56 -8.19
N GLU A 26 -4.75 -15.63 -7.52
CA GLU A 26 -3.67 -15.64 -6.53
C GLU A 26 -2.37 -15.01 -7.03
N LYS A 27 -2.03 -15.19 -8.33
CA LYS A 27 -0.81 -14.60 -8.91
C LYS A 27 -0.85 -13.08 -8.93
N ILE A 28 -2.00 -12.50 -9.28
CA ILE A 28 -2.14 -11.05 -9.34
C ILE A 28 -2.17 -10.51 -7.91
N ILE A 29 -2.92 -11.16 -7.00
CA ILE A 29 -2.98 -10.80 -5.57
C ILE A 29 -1.56 -10.75 -4.96
N TYR A 30 -0.72 -11.76 -5.24
CA TYR A 30 0.69 -11.77 -4.77
C TYR A 30 1.52 -10.59 -5.27
N VAL A 31 1.23 -10.09 -6.46
CA VAL A 31 1.93 -8.95 -7.01
C VAL A 31 1.32 -7.63 -6.54
N THR A 32 0.00 -7.48 -6.46
CA THR A 32 -0.63 -6.18 -6.19
C THR A 32 -0.79 -5.87 -4.71
N LYS A 33 -1.09 -6.86 -3.86
CA LYS A 33 -1.27 -6.69 -2.41
C LYS A 33 -0.10 -6.01 -1.71
N PRO A 34 1.17 -6.37 -2.00
CA PRO A 34 2.32 -5.71 -1.37
C PRO A 34 2.49 -4.23 -1.75
N PHE A 35 1.87 -3.73 -2.83
CA PHE A 35 2.05 -2.36 -3.31
C PHE A 35 0.99 -1.37 -2.81
N VAL A 36 -0.19 -1.85 -2.40
CA VAL A 36 -1.29 -0.98 -1.96
C VAL A 36 -0.88 -0.11 -0.77
N MET A 37 -0.33 -0.73 0.28
CA MET A 37 0.05 -0.01 1.51
C MET A 37 1.29 0.90 1.33
N PRO A 38 2.37 0.51 0.65
CA PRO A 38 3.47 1.42 0.35
C PRO A 38 3.04 2.67 -0.43
N LEU A 39 2.15 2.53 -1.41
CA LEU A 39 1.61 3.69 -2.12
C LEU A 39 0.80 4.61 -1.20
N LEU A 40 0.01 4.03 -0.28
CA LEU A 40 -0.73 4.82 0.73
C LEU A 40 0.21 5.56 1.69
N ILE A 41 1.29 4.91 2.14
CA ILE A 41 2.32 5.51 3.00
C ILE A 41 3.00 6.67 2.28
N LEU A 42 3.40 6.47 1.02
CA LEU A 42 4.01 7.52 0.21
C LEU A 42 3.03 8.68 0.00
N PHE A 43 1.76 8.40 -0.33
CA PHE A 43 0.75 9.43 -0.47
C PHE A 43 0.62 10.28 0.80
N TYR A 44 0.55 9.65 1.97
CA TYR A 44 0.49 10.35 3.25
C TYR A 44 1.72 11.25 3.47
N ILE A 45 2.93 10.70 3.33
CA ILE A 45 4.18 11.45 3.56
C ILE A 45 4.29 12.64 2.60
N PHE A 46 4.09 12.41 1.30
CA PHE A 46 4.20 13.48 0.30
C PHE A 46 3.09 14.52 0.41
N GLY A 47 1.86 14.11 0.77
CA GLY A 47 0.75 15.05 0.99
C GLY A 47 0.99 15.99 2.18
N VAL A 48 1.56 15.48 3.27
CA VAL A 48 1.95 16.30 4.43
C VAL A 48 3.13 17.21 4.10
N ILE A 49 4.15 16.70 3.40
CA ILE A 49 5.31 17.51 2.99
C ILE A 49 4.90 18.64 2.06
N GLU A 50 4.03 18.38 1.08
CA GLU A 50 3.58 19.40 0.13
C GLU A 50 2.75 20.51 0.80
N SER A 51 1.96 20.15 1.82
CA SER A 51 1.15 21.11 2.57
C SER A 51 1.96 21.90 3.62
N GLY A 52 3.21 21.51 3.89
CA GLY A 52 4.00 22.08 4.98
C GLY A 52 5.47 21.69 4.94
N SER A 53 5.89 20.87 5.89
CA SER A 53 7.30 20.46 6.07
C SER A 53 7.37 19.03 6.59
N ILE A 54 8.50 18.35 6.36
CA ILE A 54 8.75 16.98 6.83
C ILE A 54 8.64 16.84 8.36
N ALA A 55 8.85 17.94 9.11
CA ALA A 55 8.68 17.96 10.56
C ALA A 55 7.22 17.77 11.01
N GLN A 56 6.25 17.94 10.11
CA GLN A 56 4.82 17.76 10.38
C GLN A 56 4.33 16.33 10.10
N VAL A 57 5.19 15.46 9.55
CA VAL A 57 4.85 14.06 9.34
C VAL A 57 4.74 13.37 10.70
N ASP A 58 3.55 12.87 11.02
CA ASP A 58 3.39 12.01 12.20
C ASP A 58 3.99 10.63 11.89
N TRP A 59 5.17 10.38 12.45
CA TRP A 59 5.90 9.13 12.28
C TRP A 59 5.23 7.93 12.96
N PHE A 60 4.36 8.15 13.96
CA PHE A 60 3.59 7.03 14.54
C PHE A 60 2.62 6.46 13.52
N ILE A 61 2.00 7.31 12.69
CA ILE A 61 1.15 6.86 11.58
C ILE A 61 1.97 6.06 10.57
N VAL A 62 3.14 6.55 10.17
CA VAL A 62 4.02 5.85 9.22
C VAL A 62 4.42 4.48 9.76
N ILE A 63 4.84 4.38 11.03
CA ILE A 63 5.23 3.11 11.66
C ILE A 63 4.03 2.16 11.76
N ALA A 64 2.85 2.66 12.13
CA ALA A 64 1.64 1.84 12.20
C ALA A 64 1.27 1.25 10.83
N LEU A 65 1.38 2.05 9.76
CA LEU A 65 1.12 1.58 8.40
C LEU A 65 2.16 0.57 7.93
N ILE A 66 3.45 0.78 8.22
CA ILE A 66 4.51 -0.20 7.93
C ILE A 66 4.27 -1.50 8.70
N GLY A 67 3.85 -1.41 9.96
CA GLY A 67 3.50 -2.57 10.79
C GLY A 67 2.33 -3.37 10.22
N GLY A 68 1.27 -2.69 9.81
CA GLY A 68 0.13 -3.31 9.12
C GLY A 68 0.53 -3.99 7.81
N TRP A 69 1.29 -3.28 6.97
CA TRP A 69 1.82 -3.82 5.71
C TRP A 69 2.72 -5.05 5.92
N GLY A 70 3.61 -4.99 6.90
CA GLY A 70 4.45 -6.13 7.25
C GLY A 70 3.61 -7.34 7.68
N GLY A 71 2.57 -7.11 8.49
CA GLY A 71 1.59 -8.13 8.85
C GLY A 71 0.94 -8.78 7.63
N ASP A 72 0.49 -7.98 6.67
CA ASP A 72 -0.12 -8.48 5.43
C ASP A 72 0.84 -9.36 4.62
N ILE A 73 2.11 -8.95 4.50
CA ILE A 73 3.14 -9.74 3.82
C ILE A 73 3.43 -11.04 4.58
N PHE A 74 3.60 -11.00 5.90
CA PHE A 74 3.85 -12.21 6.68
C PHE A 74 2.69 -13.21 6.59
N LEU A 75 1.45 -12.72 6.57
CA LEU A 75 0.27 -13.57 6.38
C LEU A 75 0.22 -14.19 4.98
N MET A 76 0.66 -13.44 3.96
CA MET A 76 0.79 -13.95 2.59
C MET A 76 1.84 -15.07 2.50
N LEU A 77 3.06 -14.83 3.02
CA LEU A 77 4.15 -15.81 3.01
C LEU A 77 3.80 -17.08 3.79
N LYS A 78 3.11 -16.96 4.93
CA LYS A 78 2.64 -18.12 5.69
C LYS A 78 1.71 -19.02 4.89
N ASN A 79 0.96 -18.45 3.95
CA ASN A 79 0.05 -19.22 3.13
C ASN A 79 0.73 -19.80 1.88
N GLU A 80 2.04 -19.58 1.61
CA GLU A 80 2.76 -19.99 0.38
C GLU A 80 2.51 -21.45 -0.03
N ASP A 81 2.28 -22.36 0.92
CA ASP A 81 1.90 -23.76 0.65
C ASP A 81 0.56 -23.91 -0.13
N LYS A 82 -0.19 -22.82 -0.31
CA LYS A 82 -1.46 -22.74 -1.04
C LYS A 82 -1.38 -21.97 -2.37
N TRP A 83 -0.21 -21.46 -2.78
CA TRP A 83 -0.03 -20.57 -3.95
C TRP A 83 0.73 -21.26 -5.10
#